data_AF-A0A7K2P348-F1
#
_entry.id   AF-A0A7K2P348-F1
#
_cell.length_a   1.000
_cell.length_b   1.000
_cell.length_c   1.000
_cell.angle_alpha   90.00
_cell.angle_beta   90.00
_cell.angle_gamma   90.00
#
_symmetry.space_group_name_H-M   'P 1'
#
loop_
_entity.id
_entity.type
_entity.pdbx_description
1 polymer ?
#
loop_
_entity_poly.entity_id
_entity_poly.type
_entity_poly.pdbx_seq_one_letter_code
_entity_poly.pdbx_strand_id
1 'polypeptide(L)'
;VYDRAVGPMQFLPSTWARWGADGNGDGRADPNNVFDAALAAGHYLCAGERDLGRAADLDRAVLSYNNSRTYLRLVRYWLEFYSRGVHPVPDGKGVLPKSPGAGGDTRATEPVDGEGGGGQGNGGGS
;
A
#
# COMPACT_ATOMS: atom_id res chain seq x y z
N VAL A 1 1.30 -13.39 -25.17
CA VAL A 1 2.25 -12.65 -24.32
C VAL A 1 1.51 -12.29 -23.05
N TYR A 2 2.04 -12.67 -21.87
CA TYR A 2 1.48 -12.30 -20.57
C TYR A 2 2.31 -11.11 -20.08
N ASP A 3 1.73 -9.92 -20.05
CA ASP A 3 2.43 -8.74 -19.56
C ASP A 3 2.48 -8.78 -18.02
N ARG A 4 3.69 -8.64 -17.48
CA ARG A 4 3.90 -8.50 -16.04
C ARG A 4 3.56 -7.08 -15.61
N ALA A 5 3.05 -6.94 -14.39
CA ALA A 5 2.84 -5.65 -13.77
C ALA A 5 4.18 -4.89 -13.63
N VAL A 6 4.16 -3.57 -13.82
CA VAL A 6 5.35 -2.70 -13.83
C VAL A 6 5.37 -1.79 -12.60
N GLY A 7 6.58 -1.53 -12.10
CA GLY A 7 6.81 -0.53 -11.06
C GLY A 7 6.31 -0.91 -9.66
N PRO A 8 6.56 -0.04 -8.66
CA PRO A 8 6.16 -0.27 -7.27
C PRO A 8 4.63 -0.31 -7.09
N MET A 9 3.86 0.32 -7.98
CA MET A 9 2.40 0.30 -7.97
C MET A 9 1.79 -0.86 -8.78
N GLN A 10 2.63 -1.72 -9.38
CA GLN A 10 2.22 -2.94 -10.07
C GLN A 10 1.12 -2.68 -11.13
N PHE A 11 1.31 -1.67 -11.98
CA PHE A 11 0.38 -1.37 -13.06
C PHE A 11 0.48 -2.42 -14.17
N LEU A 12 -0.64 -2.83 -14.76
CA LEU A 12 -0.60 -3.50 -16.07
C LEU A 12 -0.09 -2.50 -17.12
N PRO A 13 0.68 -2.92 -18.14
CA PRO A 13 1.20 -2.01 -19.16
C PRO A 13 0.12 -1.18 -19.87
N SER A 14 -1.04 -1.76 -20.15
CA SER A 14 -2.19 -1.03 -20.71
C SER A 14 -2.78 0.02 -19.77
N THR A 15 -2.76 -0.24 -18.46
CA THR A 15 -3.16 0.75 -17.44
C THR A 15 -2.12 1.86 -17.37
N TRP A 16 -0.83 1.53 -17.34
CA TRP A 16 0.24 2.54 -17.34
C TRP A 16 0.19 3.44 -18.57
N ALA A 17 -0.04 2.88 -19.75
CA ALA A 17 -0.18 3.66 -20.99
C ALA A 17 -1.31 4.71 -20.93
N ARG A 18 -2.32 4.51 -20.08
CA ARG A 18 -3.44 5.43 -19.90
C ARG A 18 -3.27 6.40 -18.72
N TRP A 19 -2.59 5.96 -17.66
CA TRP A 19 -2.58 6.68 -16.37
C TRP A 19 -1.21 7.16 -15.93
N GLY A 20 -0.14 6.80 -16.65
CA GLY A 20 1.22 7.24 -16.36
C GLY A 20 1.30 8.77 -16.29
N ALA A 21 2.03 9.27 -15.30
CA ALA A 21 2.16 10.69 -15.01
C ALA A 21 3.61 11.01 -14.62
N ASP A 22 4.06 12.21 -14.97
CA ASP A 22 5.34 12.77 -14.54
C ASP A 22 5.11 13.46 -13.18
N GLY A 23 5.46 12.76 -12.10
CA GLY A 23 5.17 13.17 -10.73
C GLY A 23 6.28 14.01 -10.10
N ASN A 24 7.48 13.98 -10.66
CA ASN A 24 8.63 14.77 -10.19
C ASN A 24 8.97 15.96 -11.12
N GLY A 25 8.31 16.09 -12.27
CA GLY A 25 8.46 17.20 -13.21
C GLY A 25 9.72 17.12 -14.08
N ASP A 26 10.26 15.92 -14.32
CA ASP A 26 11.50 15.73 -15.09
C ASP A 26 11.28 15.55 -16.61
N GLY A 27 10.03 15.58 -17.05
CA GLY A 27 9.61 15.43 -18.45
C GLY A 27 9.40 13.98 -18.87
N ARG A 28 9.51 13.00 -17.96
CA ARG A 28 9.32 11.57 -18.25
C ARG A 28 8.32 10.97 -17.27
N ALA A 29 7.44 10.12 -17.78
CA ALA A 29 6.64 9.23 -16.95
C ALA A 29 7.32 7.85 -16.90
N ASP A 30 8.00 7.54 -15.80
CA ASP A 30 8.65 6.24 -15.56
C ASP A 30 7.85 5.40 -14.55
N PRO A 31 7.33 4.21 -14.93
CA PRO A 31 6.59 3.38 -13.99
C PRO A 31 7.43 2.92 -12.80
N ASN A 32 8.77 2.96 -12.87
CA ASN A 32 9.66 2.59 -11.78
C ASN A 32 10.03 3.76 -10.86
N ASN A 33 9.68 4.99 -11.23
CA ASN A 33 9.84 6.16 -10.38
C ASN A 33 8.67 6.21 -9.39
N VAL A 34 8.97 6.31 -8.09
CA VAL A 34 7.95 6.28 -7.03
C VAL A 34 7.02 7.49 -7.07
N PHE A 35 7.51 8.67 -7.48
CA PHE A 35 6.70 9.89 -7.59
C PHE A 35 5.68 9.75 -8.73
N ASP A 36 6.15 9.31 -9.89
CA ASP A 36 5.34 9.07 -11.09
C ASP A 36 4.30 7.99 -10.86
N ALA A 37 4.72 6.85 -10.29
CA ALA A 37 3.85 5.74 -9.99
C ALA A 37 2.77 6.11 -8.95
N ALA A 38 3.14 6.87 -7.91
CA ALA A 38 2.19 7.34 -6.91
C ALA A 38 1.18 8.34 -7.48
N LEU A 39 1.63 9.29 -8.32
CA LEU A 39 0.73 10.25 -8.97
C LEU A 39 -0.24 9.52 -9.92
N ALA A 40 0.26 8.58 -10.72
CA ALA A 40 -0.55 7.75 -11.60
C ALA A 40 -1.61 6.94 -10.81
N ALA A 41 -1.23 6.37 -9.66
CA ALA A 41 -2.16 5.66 -8.79
C ALA A 41 -3.24 6.59 -8.23
N GLY A 42 -2.88 7.80 -7.80
CA GLY A 42 -3.83 8.83 -7.36
C GLY A 42 -4.85 9.17 -8.45
N HIS A 43 -4.40 9.46 -9.67
CA HIS A 43 -5.27 9.73 -10.81
C HIS A 43 -6.21 8.56 -11.12
N TYR A 44 -5.68 7.34 -11.13
CA TYR A 44 -6.46 6.13 -11.38
C TYR A 44 -7.57 5.94 -10.34
N LEU A 45 -7.26 6.11 -9.06
CA LEU A 45 -8.22 5.93 -7.96
C LEU A 45 -9.31 7.02 -7.98
N CYS A 46 -8.95 8.26 -8.29
CA CYS A 46 -9.86 9.40 -8.40
C CYS A 46 -10.63 9.47 -9.73
N ALA A 47 -10.43 8.54 -10.65
CA ALA A 47 -10.99 8.64 -12.00
C ALA A 47 -12.53 8.59 -12.05
N GLY A 48 -13.14 9.47 -12.84
CA GLY A 48 -14.59 9.59 -13.00
C GLY A 48 -15.22 10.38 -11.86
N GLU A 49 -16.48 10.10 -11.52
CA GLU A 49 -17.25 10.83 -10.50
C GLU A 49 -16.98 10.34 -9.05
N ARG A 50 -15.80 9.74 -8.81
CA ARG A 50 -15.45 9.15 -7.51
C ARG A 50 -14.96 10.21 -6.54
N ASP A 51 -15.40 10.11 -5.29
CA ASP A 51 -14.89 10.89 -4.17
C ASP A 51 -14.36 9.94 -3.09
N LEU A 52 -13.04 9.91 -2.93
CA LEU A 52 -12.39 8.97 -2.02
C LEU A 52 -12.66 9.29 -0.53
N GLY A 53 -13.26 10.45 -0.22
CA GLY A 53 -13.79 10.75 1.12
C GLY A 53 -15.06 9.97 1.45
N ARG A 54 -15.78 9.46 0.43
CA ARG A 54 -16.96 8.60 0.60
C ARG A 54 -16.56 7.13 0.62
N ALA A 55 -16.88 6.43 1.69
CA ALA A 55 -16.50 5.03 1.91
C ALA A 55 -16.87 4.09 0.75
N ALA A 56 -18.05 4.28 0.14
CA ALA A 56 -18.51 3.47 -0.99
C ALA A 56 -17.70 3.71 -2.28
N ASP A 57 -17.20 4.92 -2.47
CA ASP A 57 -16.42 5.31 -3.65
C ASP A 57 -14.97 4.85 -3.51
N LEU A 58 -14.42 4.97 -2.30
CA LEU A 58 -13.13 4.40 -1.94
C LEU A 58 -13.13 2.88 -2.20
N ASP A 59 -14.16 2.15 -1.79
CA ASP A 59 -14.24 0.70 -2.01
C ASP A 59 -14.27 0.35 -3.49
N ARG A 60 -15.10 1.06 -4.26
CA ARG A 60 -15.16 0.89 -5.71
C ARG A 60 -13.82 1.17 -6.36
N ALA A 61 -13.09 2.18 -5.90
CA ALA A 61 -11.77 2.51 -6.42
C ALA A 61 -10.71 1.45 -6.14
N VAL A 62 -10.65 0.97 -4.90
CA VAL A 62 -9.69 -0.08 -4.51
C VAL A 62 -10.01 -1.40 -5.23
N LEU A 63 -11.29 -1.75 -5.34
CA LEU A 63 -11.72 -2.96 -6.04
C LEU A 63 -11.52 -2.89 -7.56
N SER A 64 -11.46 -1.70 -8.16
CA SER A 64 -11.11 -1.56 -9.58
C SER A 64 -9.64 -1.89 -9.84
N TYR A 65 -8.77 -1.66 -8.85
CA TYR A 65 -7.36 -2.05 -8.89
C TYR A 65 -7.18 -3.56 -8.78
N ASN A 66 -7.87 -4.18 -7.82
CA ASN A 66 -7.92 -5.62 -7.62
C ASN A 66 -9.26 -6.02 -6.99
N ASN A 67 -10.06 -6.80 -7.72
CA ASN A 67 -11.41 -7.21 -7.32
C ASN A 67 -11.39 -8.33 -6.26
N SER A 68 -10.82 -8.03 -5.09
CA SER A 68 -10.67 -8.93 -3.96
C SER A 68 -11.06 -8.24 -2.66
N ARG A 69 -12.00 -8.85 -1.91
CA ARG A 69 -12.41 -8.34 -0.59
C ARG A 69 -11.28 -8.39 0.43
N THR A 70 -10.36 -9.35 0.32
CA THR A 70 -9.17 -9.42 1.19
C THR A 70 -8.22 -8.27 0.92
N TYR A 71 -7.98 -7.96 -0.36
CA TYR A 71 -7.18 -6.81 -0.76
C TYR A 71 -7.80 -5.49 -0.27
N LEU A 72 -9.12 -5.32 -0.44
CA LEU A 72 -9.85 -4.15 0.05
C LEU A 72 -9.67 -3.96 1.57
N ARG A 73 -9.83 -5.03 2.36
CA ARG A 73 -9.63 -4.96 3.82
C ARG A 73 -8.20 -4.56 4.18
N LEU A 74 -7.21 -5.12 3.50
CA LEU A 74 -5.80 -4.80 3.74
C LEU A 74 -5.48 -3.33 3.43
N VAL A 75 -5.97 -2.80 2.29
CA VAL A 75 -5.76 -1.39 1.94
C VAL A 75 -6.44 -0.45 2.93
N ARG A 76 -7.69 -0.73 3.32
CA ARG A 76 -8.40 0.05 4.35
C ARG A 76 -7.67 0.03 5.69
N TYR A 77 -7.11 -1.11 6.08
CA TYR A 77 -6.32 -1.22 7.31
C TYR A 77 -5.13 -0.26 7.31
N TRP A 78 -4.31 -0.29 6.25
CA TRP A 78 -3.16 0.60 6.15
C TRP A 78 -3.55 2.07 5.99
N LEU A 79 -4.63 2.36 5.25
CA LEU A 79 -5.17 3.72 5.15
C LEU A 79 -5.55 4.28 6.53
N GLU A 80 -6.28 3.51 7.33
CA GLU A 80 -6.65 3.85 8.71
C GLU A 80 -5.41 4.00 9.60
N PHE A 81 -4.42 3.12 9.45
CA PHE A 81 -3.18 3.18 10.19
C PHE A 81 -2.42 4.49 9.92
N TYR A 82 -2.18 4.82 8.64
CA TYR A 82 -1.45 6.03 8.25
C TYR A 82 -2.25 7.32 8.40
N SER A 83 -3.60 7.28 8.44
CA SER A 83 -4.42 8.50 8.66
C SER A 83 -4.35 9.02 10.09
N ARG A 84 -3.99 8.16 11.06
CA ARG A 84 -3.92 8.49 12.49
C ARG A 84 -2.63 9.21 12.90
N GLY A 85 -1.68 9.42 12.00
CA GLY A 85 -0.47 10.20 12.27
C GLY A 85 0.74 9.80 11.42
N VAL A 86 1.84 10.54 11.60
CA VAL A 86 3.11 10.25 10.93
C VAL A 86 3.79 9.09 11.66
N HIS A 87 3.83 7.93 11.01
CA HIS A 87 4.58 6.78 11.50
C HIS A 87 5.99 6.83 10.90
N PRO A 88 7.05 6.96 11.72
CA PRO A 88 8.41 7.02 11.21
C PRO A 88 8.75 5.71 10.51
N VAL A 89 9.20 5.80 9.25
CA VAL A 89 9.92 4.70 8.61
C VAL A 89 11.29 4.62 9.31
N PRO A 90 11.67 3.48 9.89
CA PRO A 90 12.97 3.33 10.52
C PRO A 90 14.10 3.71 9.55
N ASP A 91 14.85 4.74 9.89
CA ASP A 91 16.04 5.25 9.20
C ASP A 91 17.30 4.38 9.47
N GLY A 92 17.08 3.12 9.85
CA GLY A 92 18.11 2.21 10.34
C GLY A 92 18.29 2.17 11.86
N LYS A 93 17.56 2.97 12.65
CA LYS A 93 17.58 2.92 14.13
C LYS A 93 16.26 2.50 14.81
N GLY A 94 15.24 2.15 14.03
CA GLY A 94 13.94 1.69 14.53
C GLY A 94 13.66 0.22 14.25
N VAL A 95 12.63 -0.33 14.91
CA VAL A 95 12.11 -1.66 14.60
C VAL A 95 11.62 -1.65 13.16
N LEU A 96 12.31 -2.35 12.26
CA LEU A 96 11.84 -2.56 10.89
C LEU A 96 10.45 -3.18 10.95
N PRO A 97 9.41 -2.55 10.38
CA PRO A 97 8.14 -3.22 10.22
C PRO A 97 8.39 -4.49 9.40
N LYS A 98 8.15 -5.66 10.00
CA LYS A 98 8.13 -6.95 9.30
C LYS A 98 6.82 -7.10 8.55
N SER A 99 6.43 -6.07 7.79
CA SER A 99 5.45 -6.21 6.73
C SER A 99 6.16 -6.79 5.52
N PRO A 100 5.53 -7.65 4.71
CA PRO A 100 5.96 -7.82 3.33
C PRO A 100 5.85 -6.44 2.70
N GLY A 101 6.98 -5.77 2.48
CA GLY A 101 7.01 -4.53 1.72
C GLY A 101 6.35 -4.78 0.37
N ALA A 102 5.78 -3.73 -0.24
CA ALA A 102 5.32 -3.80 -1.61
C ALA A 102 6.49 -4.30 -2.49
N GLY A 103 6.39 -5.53 -3.01
CA GLY A 103 7.42 -6.18 -3.82
C GLY A 103 8.04 -7.46 -3.27
N GLY A 104 7.59 -8.00 -2.12
CA GLY A 104 8.04 -9.31 -1.63
C GLY A 104 7.33 -10.49 -2.30
N ASP A 105 8.05 -11.60 -2.50
CA ASP A 105 7.52 -12.87 -3.05
C ASP A 105 6.51 -13.58 -2.13
N THR A 106 6.30 -13.05 -0.92
CA THR A 106 5.37 -13.57 0.08
C THR A 106 4.09 -12.75 0.13
N ARG A 107 2.94 -13.44 0.02
CA ARG A 107 1.62 -12.82 0.16
C ARG A 107 1.48 -12.23 1.56
N ALA A 108 1.24 -10.93 1.67
CA ALA A 108 0.78 -10.31 2.90
C ALA A 108 -0.59 -10.86 3.27
N THR A 109 -0.63 -11.74 4.27
CA THR A 109 -1.87 -12.31 4.80
C THR A 109 -2.40 -11.51 5.98
N GLU A 110 -1.52 -10.98 6.84
CA GLU A 110 -1.87 -10.20 8.05
C GLU A 110 -0.71 -9.23 8.45
N PRO A 111 -1.00 -8.10 9.11
CA PRO A 111 -0.01 -7.27 9.82
C PRO A 111 0.52 -7.96 11.09
N VAL A 112 1.74 -7.65 11.52
CA VAL A 112 2.40 -8.24 12.71
C VAL A 112 2.01 -7.54 14.02
N ASP A 113 0.72 -7.42 14.30
CA ASP A 113 0.25 -6.86 15.58
C ASP A 113 -0.27 -8.01 16.45
N GLY A 114 0.67 -8.82 16.94
CA GLY A 114 0.41 -9.81 17.97
C GLY A 114 0.37 -9.15 19.33
N GLU A 115 -0.75 -8.51 19.69
CA GLU A 115 -1.02 -8.18 21.09
C GLU A 115 -1.55 -9.44 21.79
N GLY A 116 -0.74 -10.05 22.66
CA GLY A 116 -1.18 -11.15 23.51
C GLY A 116 -0.08 -11.83 24.31
N GLY A 117 0.07 -11.45 25.60
CA GLY A 117 0.81 -12.28 26.55
C GLY A 117 1.24 -11.63 27.86
N GLY A 118 0.34 -10.96 28.59
CA GLY A 118 0.57 -10.71 30.02
C GLY A 118 0.53 -12.02 30.82
N GLY A 119 1.53 -12.26 31.67
CA GLY A 119 1.60 -13.42 32.56
C GLY A 119 2.68 -13.25 33.64
N GLN A 120 2.23 -13.14 34.88
CA GLN A 120 2.98 -12.85 36.10
C GLN A 120 3.73 -14.10 36.63
N GLY A 121 4.94 -13.92 37.17
CA GLY A 121 5.68 -15.01 37.84
C GLY A 121 6.81 -14.47 38.71
N ASN A 122 6.74 -14.81 40.01
CA ASN A 122 7.42 -14.22 41.14
C ASN A 122 8.64 -15.08 41.57
N GLY A 123 9.69 -14.45 42.10
CA GLY A 123 10.49 -14.97 43.22
C GLY A 123 11.55 -16.07 43.00
N GLY A 124 12.73 -15.82 43.60
CA GLY A 124 13.42 -16.84 44.41
C GLY A 124 14.70 -17.40 43.83
N GLY A 125 15.80 -17.26 44.58
CA GLY A 125 17.12 -17.74 44.23
C GLY A 125 17.36 -19.22 44.51
N SER A 126 18.51 -19.68 44.04
CA SER A 126 19.57 -20.40 44.78
C SER A 126 20.83 -20.39 43.94
#